data_AF-A0A937FGA4-F1
#
_entry.id   AF-A0A937FGA4-F1
#
_cell.length_a   1.000
_cell.length_b   1.000
_cell.length_c   1.000
_cell.angle_alpha   90.00
_cell.angle_beta   90.00
_cell.angle_gamma   90.00
#
_symmetry.space_group_name_H-M   'P 1'
#
loop_
_entity.id
_entity.type
_entity.pdbx_description
1 polymer ?
#
loop_
_entity_poly.entity_id
_entity_poly.type
_entity_poly.pdbx_seq_one_letter_code
_entity_poly.pdbx_strand_id
1 'polypeptide(L)'
;MQTINTIIMVLISIIPVTILGDNLSNWIIILLGIFYLLKNKPVLIYKKVLLVSLGLLGWSVISILIYGIKIDQIASMGTYIVIPLYYLVFKSMYTITGIKEMKKMINITVIATAVVALGYILYLGIYYNVRVYGNLGYANSYALLILILLNINCKFNENKYGKVINVIYMLTILYTGSRTTLILLVVNILYIEFRRYKHVLFETFIVSLLLFVMLEYVPILGIVALPLILYLFYEFKGFNKSKILCGISIILITSFTLFLKVNTFERIGNISSSNGSLQERLLTFSDVIKNLKLFGYGIGTFQYKQFKIQSGFYDIKYIHNSILHTSFELGIVGGILLAVIIIMSLIKLYKNRDFDKVFLLLIIVIHSMMDFDFIYSPIIILLLFTLTYDNKVLVKERYSFKYKIPIILLIFISTGVIFNETILRVSYLSVLYENFNISKKISEINLFHDWRIYQIRSDSFIKNTHSEFSEKDLKTSEEALINGLKAHEENVLIKWNLAYVYEKLNNSKGKELRIQLVHEEKYNSQSYKEAYKYIKHDEKILPILNKIYSEANGNRSFRTKYLKNQLGATLEDTLKD
;
A
#
# COMPACT_ATOMS: atom_id res chain seq x y z
N MET A 1 -2.83 4.70 -32.06
CA MET A 1 -2.55 5.66 -30.96
C MET A 1 -3.53 5.48 -29.80
N GLN A 2 -4.84 5.41 -30.08
CA GLN A 2 -5.89 5.18 -29.09
C GLN A 2 -5.69 3.90 -28.26
N THR A 3 -5.30 2.79 -28.90
CA THR A 3 -5.08 1.50 -28.23
C THR A 3 -4.05 1.56 -27.09
N ILE A 4 -2.93 2.28 -27.30
CA ILE A 4 -1.85 2.39 -26.31
C ILE A 4 -2.30 3.19 -25.09
N ASN A 5 -3.05 4.28 -25.31
CA ASN A 5 -3.54 5.13 -24.21
C ASN A 5 -4.54 4.37 -23.34
N THR A 6 -5.45 3.62 -23.96
CA THR A 6 -6.40 2.74 -23.25
C THR A 6 -5.67 1.67 -22.45
N ILE A 7 -4.67 1.01 -23.06
CA ILE A 7 -3.85 0.00 -22.38
C ILE A 7 -3.17 0.59 -21.15
N ILE A 8 -2.58 1.78 -21.25
CA ILE A 8 -1.94 2.46 -20.12
C ILE A 8 -2.94 2.72 -18.99
N MET A 9 -4.10 3.31 -19.28
CA MET A 9 -5.12 3.61 -18.27
C MET A 9 -5.66 2.34 -17.57
N VAL A 10 -5.91 1.28 -18.34
CA VAL A 10 -6.40 0.01 -17.82
C VAL A 10 -5.33 -0.66 -16.96
N LEU A 11 -4.11 -0.85 -17.49
CA LEU A 11 -3.02 -1.56 -16.82
C LEU A 11 -2.66 -0.95 -15.46
N ILE A 12 -2.64 0.39 -15.37
CA ILE A 12 -2.38 1.08 -14.10
C ILE A 12 -3.39 0.67 -13.03
N SER A 13 -4.65 0.45 -13.40
CA SER A 13 -5.71 0.16 -12.45
C SER A 13 -5.81 -1.32 -12.07
N ILE A 14 -5.27 -2.22 -12.91
CA ILE A 14 -5.39 -3.68 -12.72
C ILE A 14 -4.05 -4.41 -12.53
N ILE A 15 -2.93 -3.67 -12.42
CA ILE A 15 -1.60 -4.27 -12.24
C ILE A 15 -1.59 -5.21 -11.02
N PRO A 16 -1.12 -6.47 -11.13
CA PRO A 16 -1.20 -7.45 -10.06
C PRO A 16 -0.06 -7.27 -9.05
N VAL A 17 -0.14 -6.22 -8.22
CA VAL A 17 0.83 -5.92 -7.15
C VAL A 17 0.97 -7.07 -6.16
N THR A 18 -0.11 -7.83 -5.92
CA THR A 18 -0.07 -9.08 -5.12
C THR A 18 0.96 -10.08 -5.62
N ILE A 19 1.15 -10.16 -6.94
CA ILE A 19 2.05 -11.13 -7.59
C ILE A 19 3.41 -10.51 -7.85
N LEU A 20 3.48 -9.22 -8.19
CA LEU A 20 4.73 -8.57 -8.59
C LEU A 20 5.48 -7.97 -7.40
N GLY A 21 4.79 -7.60 -6.32
CA GLY A 21 5.31 -6.72 -5.28
C GLY A 21 5.16 -5.24 -5.66
N ASP A 22 5.25 -4.36 -4.66
CA ASP A 22 5.08 -2.91 -4.81
C ASP A 22 6.17 -2.29 -5.69
N ASN A 23 7.44 -2.57 -5.42
CA ASN A 23 8.57 -2.02 -6.17
C ASN A 23 8.52 -2.43 -7.66
N LEU A 24 8.43 -3.73 -7.97
CA LEU A 24 8.39 -4.20 -9.36
C LEU A 24 7.20 -3.62 -10.13
N SER A 25 6.03 -3.56 -9.49
CA SER A 25 4.83 -2.98 -10.09
C SER A 25 5.01 -1.50 -10.41
N ASN A 26 5.58 -0.73 -9.49
CA ASN A 26 5.87 0.69 -9.66
C ASN A 26 6.83 0.91 -10.84
N TRP A 27 7.87 0.08 -10.99
CA TRP A 27 8.83 0.22 -12.08
C TRP A 27 8.32 -0.22 -13.45
N ILE A 28 7.46 -1.24 -13.51
CA ILE A 28 6.74 -1.60 -14.75
C ILE A 28 5.86 -0.43 -15.21
N ILE A 29 5.14 0.20 -14.27
CA ILE A 29 4.34 1.40 -14.52
C ILE A 29 5.23 2.56 -15.01
N ILE A 30 6.38 2.80 -14.37
CA ILE A 30 7.34 3.81 -14.82
C ILE A 30 7.81 3.55 -16.26
N LEU A 31 8.18 2.30 -16.59
CA LEU A 31 8.62 1.92 -17.92
C LEU A 31 7.54 2.20 -18.97
N LEU A 32 6.27 1.88 -18.66
CA LEU A 32 5.13 2.19 -19.54
C LEU A 32 4.98 3.71 -19.77
N GLY A 33 5.11 4.51 -18.72
CA GLY A 33 5.09 5.97 -18.81
C GLY A 33 6.24 6.53 -19.66
N ILE A 34 7.45 5.97 -19.53
CA ILE A 34 8.62 6.35 -20.33
C ILE A 34 8.39 6.05 -21.81
N PHE A 35 7.96 4.82 -22.11
CA PHE A 35 7.69 4.38 -23.49
C PHE A 35 6.63 5.27 -24.15
N TYR A 36 5.61 5.65 -23.36
CA TYR A 36 4.59 6.59 -23.80
C TYR A 36 5.16 7.95 -24.20
N LEU A 37 6.00 8.55 -23.35
CA LEU A 37 6.59 9.86 -23.61
C LEU A 37 7.60 9.84 -24.77
N LEU A 38 8.38 8.76 -24.90
CA LEU A 38 9.29 8.57 -26.04
C LEU A 38 8.53 8.55 -27.36
N LYS A 39 7.42 7.80 -27.42
CA LYS A 39 6.63 7.66 -28.64
C LYS A 39 5.91 8.96 -29.01
N ASN A 40 5.35 9.67 -28.03
CA ASN A 40 4.41 10.76 -28.30
C ASN A 40 5.02 12.16 -28.19
N LYS A 41 6.28 12.25 -27.71
CA LYS A 41 6.98 13.47 -27.30
C LYS A 41 6.24 14.21 -26.18
N PRO A 42 6.90 14.52 -25.05
CA PRO A 42 6.23 15.20 -23.95
C PRO A 42 5.73 16.59 -24.37
N VAL A 43 4.45 16.86 -24.13
CA VAL A 43 3.93 18.23 -24.19
C VAL A 43 4.14 18.86 -22.81
N LEU A 44 5.25 19.59 -22.67
CA LEU A 44 5.52 20.36 -21.47
C LEU A 44 4.69 21.64 -21.50
N ILE A 45 3.75 21.74 -20.56
CA ILE A 45 3.19 23.03 -20.17
C ILE A 45 3.84 23.35 -18.83
N TYR A 46 4.63 24.42 -18.79
CA TYR A 46 5.29 24.87 -17.56
C TYR A 46 4.21 25.13 -16.50
N LYS A 47 4.09 24.22 -15.53
CA LYS A 47 3.14 24.35 -14.43
C LYS A 47 3.88 24.16 -13.14
N LYS A 48 3.63 25.06 -12.18
CA LYS A 48 4.24 25.09 -10.86
C LYS A 48 4.20 23.70 -10.17
N VAL A 49 3.13 22.92 -10.38
CA VAL A 49 3.00 21.53 -9.86
C VAL A 49 4.10 20.60 -10.38
N LEU A 50 4.44 20.67 -11.67
CA LEU A 50 5.52 19.85 -12.24
C LEU A 50 6.88 20.22 -11.64
N LEU A 51 7.16 21.52 -11.47
CA LEU A 51 8.41 21.99 -10.87
C LEU A 51 8.57 21.48 -9.43
N VAL A 52 7.52 21.58 -8.60
CA VAL A 52 7.57 21.08 -7.22
C VAL A 52 7.70 19.55 -7.20
N SER A 53 7.04 18.83 -8.12
CA SER A 53 7.22 17.37 -8.22
C SER A 53 8.62 16.94 -8.66
N LEU A 54 9.28 17.72 -9.53
CA LEU A 54 10.69 17.51 -9.86
C LEU A 54 11.60 17.86 -8.69
N GLY A 55 11.25 18.87 -7.88
CA GLY A 55 11.93 19.18 -6.63
C GLY A 55 11.85 18.03 -5.62
N LEU A 56 10.67 17.41 -5.47
CA LEU A 56 10.48 16.23 -4.63
C LEU A 56 11.34 15.04 -5.10
N LEU A 57 11.38 14.79 -6.41
CA LEU A 57 12.24 13.76 -7.00
C LEU A 57 13.73 14.08 -6.84
N GLY A 58 14.14 15.33 -7.04
CA GLY A 58 15.53 15.74 -6.80
C GLY A 58 15.93 15.55 -5.34
N TRP A 59 15.01 15.86 -4.42
CA TRP A 59 15.22 15.64 -3.00
C TRP A 59 15.29 14.16 -2.61
N SER A 60 14.52 13.29 -3.27
CA SER A 60 14.64 11.84 -3.07
C SER A 60 16.00 11.30 -3.50
N VAL A 61 16.57 11.83 -4.59
CA VAL A 61 17.95 11.50 -5.01
C VAL A 61 18.96 11.97 -3.97
N ILE A 62 18.85 13.20 -3.45
CA ILE A 62 19.74 13.72 -2.40
C ILE A 62 19.67 12.84 -1.15
N SER A 63 18.47 12.41 -0.73
CA SER A 63 18.29 11.52 0.42
C SER A 63 19.03 10.18 0.24
N ILE A 64 18.94 9.55 -0.94
CA ILE A 64 19.70 8.32 -1.26
C ILE A 64 21.21 8.58 -1.17
N LEU A 65 21.70 9.71 -1.68
CA LEU A 65 23.12 10.04 -1.63
C LEU A 65 23.63 10.23 -0.20
N ILE A 66 22.84 10.85 0.68
CA ILE A 66 23.19 11.05 2.10
C ILE A 66 23.27 9.72 2.85
N TYR A 67 22.33 8.79 2.57
CA TYR A 67 22.20 7.53 3.32
C TYR A 67 22.89 6.33 2.66
N GLY A 68 23.60 6.57 1.55
CA GLY A 68 24.31 5.55 0.79
C GLY A 68 23.44 4.89 -0.27
N ILE A 69 24.01 4.72 -1.47
CA ILE A 69 23.29 4.17 -2.62
C ILE A 69 23.06 2.67 -2.42
N LYS A 70 21.81 2.28 -2.15
CA LYS A 70 21.38 0.87 -2.08
C LYS A 70 20.26 0.60 -3.07
N ILE A 71 20.26 -0.60 -3.65
CA ILE A 71 19.34 -0.95 -4.74
C ILE A 71 17.87 -1.00 -4.29
N ASP A 72 17.61 -1.38 -3.04
CA ASP A 72 16.27 -1.37 -2.44
C ASP A 72 15.73 0.05 -2.26
N GLN A 73 16.58 1.01 -1.90
CA GLN A 73 16.20 2.43 -1.84
C GLN A 73 15.91 3.01 -3.23
N ILE A 74 16.74 2.67 -4.24
CA ILE A 74 16.46 3.04 -5.64
C ILE A 74 15.14 2.42 -6.08
N ALA A 75 14.88 1.16 -5.72
CA ALA A 75 13.63 0.50 -6.06
C ALA A 75 12.41 1.22 -5.46
N SER A 76 12.48 1.62 -4.20
CA SER A 76 11.41 2.37 -3.55
C SER A 76 11.25 3.82 -4.04
N MET A 77 12.30 4.41 -4.65
CA MET A 77 12.23 5.73 -5.31
C MET A 77 11.19 5.79 -6.45
N GLY A 78 10.75 4.63 -6.96
CA GLY A 78 9.70 4.55 -7.98
C GLY A 78 8.43 5.31 -7.60
N THR A 79 8.05 5.33 -6.32
CA THR A 79 6.89 6.08 -5.80
C THR A 79 6.97 7.58 -6.10
N TYR A 80 8.16 8.17 -6.01
CA TYR A 80 8.43 9.59 -6.26
C TYR A 80 8.60 9.90 -7.75
N ILE A 81 9.19 8.99 -8.53
CA ILE A 81 9.36 9.14 -10.00
C ILE A 81 8.01 9.19 -10.71
N VAL A 82 7.05 8.39 -10.25
CA VAL A 82 5.71 8.30 -10.85
C VAL A 82 5.01 9.67 -10.89
N ILE A 83 5.26 10.54 -9.90
CA ILE A 83 4.57 11.83 -9.78
C ILE A 83 4.82 12.75 -11.00
N PRO A 84 6.06 13.22 -11.27
CA PRO A 84 6.33 14.05 -12.44
C PRO A 84 6.12 13.29 -13.75
N LEU A 85 6.41 11.99 -13.80
CA LEU A 85 6.27 11.19 -15.01
C LEU A 85 4.82 11.12 -15.47
N TYR A 86 3.90 10.69 -14.60
CA TYR A 86 2.50 10.52 -14.97
C TYR A 86 1.74 11.84 -15.09
N TYR A 87 2.21 12.90 -14.42
CA TYR A 87 1.78 14.26 -14.74
C TYR A 87 2.01 14.58 -16.23
N LEU A 88 3.21 14.32 -16.76
CA LEU A 88 3.55 14.54 -18.16
C LEU A 88 2.79 13.59 -19.10
N VAL A 89 2.64 12.32 -18.73
CA VAL A 89 1.88 11.32 -19.49
C VAL A 89 0.45 11.80 -19.70
N PHE A 90 -0.28 12.13 -18.64
CA PHE A 90 -1.68 12.56 -18.77
C PHE A 90 -1.82 13.90 -19.47
N LYS A 91 -0.88 14.83 -19.24
CA LYS A 91 -0.90 16.12 -19.95
C LYS A 91 -0.73 15.95 -21.45
N SER A 92 0.21 15.09 -21.85
CA SER A 92 0.45 14.76 -23.26
C SER A 92 -0.73 14.00 -23.85
N MET A 93 -1.25 12.99 -23.14
CA MET A 93 -2.40 12.20 -23.55
C MET A 93 -3.63 13.06 -23.79
N TYR A 94 -3.95 13.95 -22.85
CA TYR A 94 -5.07 14.88 -22.98
C TYR A 94 -4.91 15.83 -24.18
N THR A 95 -3.72 16.39 -24.37
CA THR A 95 -3.44 17.34 -25.46
C THR A 95 -3.51 16.70 -26.85
N ILE A 96 -3.19 15.41 -26.95
CA ILE A 96 -3.13 14.70 -28.22
C ILE A 96 -4.49 14.10 -28.61
N THR A 97 -5.20 13.49 -27.65
CA THR A 97 -6.40 12.68 -27.95
C THR A 97 -7.70 13.47 -27.99
N GLY A 98 -7.75 14.63 -27.33
CA GLY A 98 -8.97 15.40 -27.16
C GLY A 98 -9.96 14.78 -26.16
N ILE A 99 -11.01 15.52 -25.83
CA ILE A 99 -11.92 15.21 -24.71
C ILE A 99 -12.76 13.94 -24.97
N LYS A 100 -13.26 13.76 -26.20
CA LYS A 100 -14.15 12.65 -26.55
C LYS A 100 -13.46 11.29 -26.39
N GLU A 101 -12.24 11.16 -26.89
CA GLU A 101 -11.46 9.94 -26.74
C GLU A 101 -11.04 9.71 -25.29
N MET A 102 -10.70 10.78 -24.55
CA MET A 102 -10.40 10.66 -23.12
C MET A 102 -11.57 10.06 -22.33
N LYS A 103 -12.81 10.50 -22.60
CA LYS A 103 -14.01 9.92 -21.99
C LYS A 103 -14.19 8.45 -22.35
N LYS A 104 -13.97 8.08 -23.61
CA LYS A 104 -14.03 6.67 -24.05
C LYS A 104 -13.02 5.80 -23.29
N MET A 105 -11.79 6.29 -23.10
CA MET A 105 -10.75 5.58 -22.34
C MET A 105 -11.10 5.42 -20.86
N ILE A 106 -11.68 6.45 -20.24
CA ILE A 106 -12.20 6.37 -18.87
C ILE A 106 -13.27 5.27 -18.78
N ASN A 107 -14.25 5.27 -19.69
CA ASN A 107 -15.33 4.29 -19.68
C ASN A 107 -14.81 2.85 -19.80
N ILE A 108 -13.83 2.60 -20.68
CA ILE A 108 -13.19 1.28 -20.81
C ILE A 108 -12.47 0.89 -19.52
N THR A 109 -11.75 1.83 -18.90
CA THR A 109 -11.03 1.59 -17.63
C THR A 109 -11.97 1.23 -16.50
N VAL A 110 -13.08 1.95 -16.40
CA VAL A 110 -14.13 1.71 -15.40
C VAL A 110 -14.79 0.34 -15.61
N ILE A 111 -15.12 -0.05 -16.85
CA ILE A 111 -15.67 -1.38 -17.14
C ILE A 111 -14.65 -2.48 -16.79
N ALA A 112 -13.41 -2.35 -17.25
CA ALA A 112 -12.37 -3.36 -17.03
C ALA A 112 -12.11 -3.59 -15.52
N THR A 113 -12.02 -2.51 -14.75
CA THR A 113 -11.83 -2.59 -13.30
C THR A 113 -13.05 -3.14 -12.57
N ALA A 114 -14.27 -2.87 -13.03
CA ALA A 114 -15.47 -3.49 -12.47
C ALA A 114 -15.50 -5.01 -12.70
N VAL A 115 -15.10 -5.47 -13.90
CA VAL A 115 -14.99 -6.91 -14.19
C VAL A 115 -13.96 -7.59 -13.28
N VAL A 116 -12.78 -6.97 -13.13
CA VAL A 116 -11.73 -7.48 -12.23
C VAL A 116 -12.21 -7.48 -10.77
N ALA A 117 -12.89 -6.42 -10.33
CA ALA A 117 -13.42 -6.32 -8.97
C ALA A 117 -14.48 -7.39 -8.67
N LEU A 118 -15.37 -7.67 -9.63
CA LEU A 118 -16.32 -8.77 -9.53
C LEU A 118 -15.60 -10.12 -9.42
N GLY A 119 -14.54 -10.35 -10.21
CA GLY A 119 -13.70 -11.54 -10.09
C GLY A 119 -13.12 -11.71 -8.69
N TYR A 120 -12.63 -10.63 -8.07
CA TYR A 120 -12.12 -10.68 -6.69
C TYR A 120 -13.20 -10.90 -5.64
N ILE A 121 -14.42 -10.38 -5.83
CA ILE A 121 -15.54 -10.69 -4.94
C ILE A 121 -15.82 -12.19 -4.96
N LEU A 122 -15.94 -12.79 -6.15
CA LEU A 122 -16.23 -14.21 -6.29
C LEU A 122 -15.09 -15.08 -5.75
N TYR A 123 -13.84 -14.72 -6.06
CA TYR A 123 -12.66 -15.51 -5.67
C TYR A 123 -12.29 -15.33 -4.20
N LEU A 124 -11.99 -14.10 -3.75
CA LEU A 124 -11.54 -13.85 -2.37
C LEU A 124 -12.71 -13.78 -1.39
N GLY A 125 -13.75 -13.00 -1.75
CA GLY A 125 -14.88 -12.75 -0.86
C GLY A 125 -15.74 -13.98 -0.62
N ILE A 126 -16.13 -14.68 -1.69
CA ILE A 126 -17.05 -15.82 -1.59
C ILE A 126 -16.30 -17.15 -1.45
N TYR A 127 -15.41 -17.49 -2.39
CA TYR A 127 -14.78 -18.81 -2.40
C TYR A 127 -13.80 -19.02 -1.24
N TYR A 128 -12.91 -18.06 -0.96
CA TYR A 128 -11.99 -18.14 0.19
C TYR A 128 -12.55 -17.60 1.50
N ASN A 129 -13.69 -16.89 1.47
CA ASN A 129 -14.26 -16.21 2.63
C ASN A 129 -13.24 -15.31 3.37
N VAL A 130 -12.44 -14.55 2.60
CA VAL A 130 -11.45 -13.60 3.12
C VAL A 130 -11.75 -12.19 2.62
N ARG A 131 -11.18 -11.20 3.31
CA ARG A 131 -11.29 -9.80 2.89
C ARG A 131 -10.78 -9.64 1.46
N VAL A 132 -11.54 -8.91 0.65
CA VAL A 132 -11.10 -8.56 -0.71
C VAL A 132 -9.98 -7.51 -0.62
N TYR A 133 -8.78 -7.91 -1.02
CA TYR A 133 -7.60 -7.04 -1.13
C TYR A 133 -7.19 -6.73 -2.58
N GLY A 134 -7.92 -7.30 -3.54
CA GLY A 134 -7.81 -7.01 -4.96
C GLY A 134 -6.41 -7.22 -5.54
N ASN A 135 -6.08 -6.45 -6.57
CA ASN A 135 -4.78 -6.49 -7.22
C ASN A 135 -3.68 -5.78 -6.42
N LEU A 136 -4.02 -4.95 -5.43
CA LEU A 136 -3.03 -4.23 -4.60
C LEU A 136 -2.44 -5.08 -3.46
N GLY A 137 -3.15 -6.10 -3.00
CA GLY A 137 -2.68 -6.94 -1.87
C GLY A 137 -2.92 -6.33 -0.50
N TYR A 138 -3.55 -5.15 -0.45
CA TYR A 138 -3.90 -4.47 0.80
C TYR A 138 -5.32 -3.93 0.73
N ALA A 139 -6.19 -4.47 1.57
CA ALA A 139 -7.64 -4.26 1.49
C ALA A 139 -8.07 -2.79 1.66
N ASN A 140 -7.41 -2.00 2.51
CA ASN A 140 -7.84 -0.61 2.72
C ASN A 140 -7.50 0.27 1.51
N SER A 141 -6.28 0.18 0.97
CA SER A 141 -5.89 0.91 -0.24
C SER A 141 -6.63 0.43 -1.49
N TYR A 142 -6.97 -0.87 -1.58
CA TYR A 142 -7.84 -1.36 -2.65
C TYR A 142 -9.26 -0.79 -2.55
N ALA A 143 -9.82 -0.69 -1.34
CA ALA A 143 -11.11 -0.04 -1.13
C ALA A 143 -11.07 1.44 -1.56
N LEU A 144 -9.99 2.17 -1.24
CA LEU A 144 -9.80 3.55 -1.71
C LEU A 144 -9.73 3.63 -3.24
N LEU A 145 -8.97 2.74 -3.89
CA LEU A 145 -8.89 2.65 -5.35
C LEU A 145 -10.29 2.50 -5.98
N ILE A 146 -11.10 1.59 -5.44
CA ILE A 146 -12.47 1.38 -5.91
C ILE A 146 -13.36 2.60 -5.64
N LEU A 147 -13.21 3.28 -4.49
CA LEU A 147 -13.95 4.51 -4.20
C LEU A 147 -13.57 5.65 -5.17
N ILE A 148 -12.30 5.77 -5.57
CA ILE A 148 -11.87 6.72 -6.60
C ILE A 148 -12.54 6.39 -7.95
N LEU A 149 -12.53 5.12 -8.35
CA LEU A 149 -13.15 4.66 -9.60
C LEU A 149 -14.68 4.84 -9.60
N LEU A 150 -15.34 4.65 -8.45
CA LEU A 150 -16.76 4.96 -8.25
C LEU A 150 -17.04 6.44 -8.51
N ASN A 151 -16.21 7.34 -7.98
CA ASN A 151 -16.33 8.78 -8.22
C ASN A 151 -16.10 9.16 -9.68
N ILE A 152 -15.10 8.55 -10.32
CA ILE A 152 -14.81 8.73 -11.75
C ILE A 152 -16.03 8.28 -12.57
N ASN A 153 -16.58 7.08 -12.32
CA ASN A 153 -17.77 6.60 -13.01
C ASN A 153 -18.97 7.54 -12.82
N CYS A 154 -19.21 8.01 -11.58
CA CYS A 154 -20.28 8.97 -11.31
C CYS A 154 -20.09 10.28 -12.07
N LYS A 155 -18.87 10.82 -12.15
CA LYS A 155 -18.59 12.08 -12.84
C LYS A 155 -18.68 11.97 -14.36
N PHE A 156 -18.19 10.88 -14.93
CA PHE A 156 -18.13 10.68 -16.38
C PHE A 156 -19.25 9.80 -16.92
N ASN A 157 -20.33 9.60 -16.15
CA ASN A 157 -21.41 8.64 -16.37
C ASN A 157 -22.13 8.80 -17.73
N GLU A 158 -21.47 8.38 -18.80
CA GLU A 158 -21.97 8.26 -20.16
C GLU A 158 -22.19 6.78 -20.54
N ASN A 159 -21.82 5.86 -19.63
CA ASN A 159 -21.98 4.43 -19.85
C ASN A 159 -23.40 4.01 -19.46
N LYS A 160 -24.10 3.32 -20.38
CA LYS A 160 -25.41 2.71 -20.09
C LYS A 160 -25.37 1.78 -18.88
N TYR A 161 -24.24 1.11 -18.62
CA TYR A 161 -24.05 0.20 -17.49
C TYR A 161 -23.64 0.90 -16.17
N GLY A 162 -23.68 2.24 -16.11
CA GLY A 162 -23.14 3.00 -14.98
C GLY A 162 -23.70 2.59 -13.61
N LYS A 163 -25.01 2.29 -13.53
CA LYS A 163 -25.66 1.81 -12.29
C LYS A 163 -25.10 0.47 -11.81
N VAL A 164 -25.01 -0.50 -12.73
CA VAL A 164 -24.49 -1.85 -12.45
C VAL A 164 -23.04 -1.78 -11.98
N ILE A 165 -22.22 -0.95 -12.63
CA ILE A 165 -20.83 -0.74 -12.24
C ILE A 165 -20.71 -0.17 -10.82
N ASN A 166 -21.56 0.81 -10.48
CA ASN A 166 -21.57 1.36 -9.12
C ASN A 166 -21.93 0.29 -8.08
N VAL A 167 -22.85 -0.63 -8.39
CA VAL A 167 -23.20 -1.75 -7.50
C VAL A 167 -21.97 -2.63 -7.26
N ILE A 168 -21.26 -3.02 -8.33
CA ILE A 168 -20.06 -3.86 -8.22
C ILE A 168 -18.98 -3.17 -7.36
N TYR A 169 -18.75 -1.87 -7.56
CA TYR A 169 -17.77 -1.13 -6.77
C TYR A 169 -18.16 -1.01 -5.30
N MET A 170 -19.42 -0.67 -5.00
CA MET A 170 -19.89 -0.60 -3.61
C MET A 170 -19.85 -1.97 -2.92
N LEU A 171 -20.26 -3.03 -3.62
CA LEU A 171 -20.13 -4.40 -3.16
C LEU A 171 -18.67 -4.77 -2.86
N THR A 172 -17.75 -4.35 -3.73
CA THR A 172 -16.31 -4.56 -3.52
C THR A 172 -15.82 -3.84 -2.26
N ILE A 173 -16.23 -2.59 -2.05
CA ILE A 173 -15.88 -1.81 -0.84
C ILE A 173 -16.40 -2.52 0.41
N LEU A 174 -17.63 -3.05 0.40
CA LEU A 174 -18.19 -3.83 1.52
C LEU A 174 -17.34 -5.07 1.83
N TYR A 175 -16.96 -5.84 0.81
CA TYR A 175 -16.10 -7.02 0.95
C TYR A 175 -14.65 -6.72 1.38
N THR A 176 -14.15 -5.50 1.17
CA THR A 176 -12.84 -5.13 1.75
C THR A 176 -12.89 -5.00 3.28
N GLY A 177 -14.08 -4.72 3.83
CA GLY A 177 -14.30 -4.37 5.23
C GLY A 177 -13.46 -3.18 5.72
N SER A 178 -13.02 -2.28 4.84
CA SER A 178 -12.24 -1.10 5.24
C SER A 178 -13.14 -0.08 5.97
N ARG A 179 -12.96 0.06 7.29
CA ARG A 179 -13.79 0.97 8.12
C ARG A 179 -13.69 2.42 7.66
N THR A 180 -12.46 2.90 7.42
CA THR A 180 -12.21 4.26 6.95
C THR A 180 -12.88 4.49 5.59
N THR A 181 -12.74 3.55 4.66
CA THR A 181 -13.33 3.70 3.32
C THR A 181 -14.86 3.62 3.35
N LEU A 182 -15.45 2.80 4.24
CA LEU A 182 -16.90 2.75 4.41
C LEU A 182 -17.47 4.08 4.91
N ILE A 183 -16.80 4.73 5.87
CA ILE A 183 -17.16 6.07 6.31
C ILE A 183 -17.06 7.06 5.15
N LEU A 184 -15.95 7.02 4.39
CA LEU A 184 -15.77 7.89 3.23
C LEU A 184 -16.77 7.60 2.10
N LEU A 185 -17.24 6.36 1.94
CA LEU A 185 -18.30 5.97 1.00
C LEU A 185 -19.63 6.61 1.40
N VAL A 186 -20.00 6.58 2.68
CA VAL A 186 -21.22 7.26 3.16
C VAL A 186 -21.13 8.77 2.93
N VAL A 187 -20.00 9.39 3.30
CA VAL A 187 -19.75 10.82 3.03
C VAL A 187 -19.81 11.11 1.53
N ASN A 188 -19.31 10.20 0.69
CA ASN A 188 -19.37 10.31 -0.77
C ASN A 188 -20.80 10.29 -1.31
N ILE A 189 -21.63 9.36 -0.81
CA ILE A 189 -23.05 9.26 -1.17
C ILE A 189 -23.75 10.56 -0.79
N LEU A 190 -23.60 11.02 0.45
CA LEU A 190 -24.22 12.26 0.94
C LEU A 190 -23.82 13.48 0.08
N TYR A 191 -22.53 13.62 -0.25
CA TYR A 191 -22.04 14.72 -1.08
C TYR A 191 -22.67 14.70 -2.49
N ILE A 192 -22.67 13.54 -3.17
CA ILE A 192 -23.18 13.42 -4.54
C ILE A 192 -24.69 13.63 -4.59
N GLU A 193 -25.43 13.05 -3.64
CA GLU A 193 -26.88 13.20 -3.50
C GLU A 193 -27.28 14.67 -3.29
N PHE A 194 -26.59 15.36 -2.36
CA PHE A 194 -26.82 16.77 -2.10
C PHE A 194 -26.50 17.65 -3.32
N ARG A 195 -25.42 17.34 -4.06
CA ARG A 195 -24.99 18.15 -5.21
C ARG A 195 -25.83 17.95 -6.47
N ARG A 196 -26.31 16.73 -6.72
CA ARG A 196 -26.91 16.35 -8.01
C ARG A 196 -28.41 16.10 -7.96
N TYR A 197 -29.02 16.08 -6.77
CA TYR A 197 -30.46 15.82 -6.57
C TYR A 197 -30.95 14.55 -7.28
N LYS A 198 -30.12 13.51 -7.31
CA LYS A 198 -30.42 12.22 -7.96
C LYS A 198 -30.10 11.08 -7.01
N HIS A 199 -31.14 10.36 -6.57
CA HIS A 199 -31.11 9.23 -5.64
C HIS A 199 -30.43 7.96 -6.17
N VAL A 200 -29.78 8.01 -7.32
CA VAL A 200 -29.22 6.85 -8.01
C VAL A 200 -28.10 6.21 -7.18
N LEU A 201 -27.27 7.01 -6.52
CA LEU A 201 -26.12 6.46 -5.78
C LEU A 201 -26.58 5.84 -4.47
N PHE A 202 -27.55 6.49 -3.82
CA PHE A 202 -28.24 5.93 -2.67
C PHE A 202 -28.97 4.62 -2.99
N GLU A 203 -29.73 4.56 -4.09
CA GLU A 203 -30.37 3.32 -4.59
C GLU A 203 -29.36 2.20 -4.82
N THR A 204 -28.24 2.54 -5.46
CA THR A 204 -27.14 1.60 -5.72
C THR A 204 -26.57 1.05 -4.42
N PHE A 205 -26.42 1.89 -3.40
CA PHE A 205 -25.91 1.47 -2.09
C PHE A 205 -26.83 0.45 -1.42
N ILE A 206 -28.14 0.66 -1.45
CA ILE A 206 -29.12 -0.28 -0.89
C ILE A 206 -29.05 -1.63 -1.61
N VAL A 207 -29.04 -1.63 -2.94
CA VAL A 207 -28.92 -2.87 -3.73
C VAL A 207 -27.61 -3.59 -3.44
N SER A 208 -26.51 -2.85 -3.29
CA SER A 208 -25.20 -3.42 -2.96
C SER A 208 -25.19 -4.06 -1.56
N LEU A 209 -25.85 -3.43 -0.59
CA LEU A 209 -25.97 -3.94 0.78
C LEU A 209 -26.81 -5.22 0.83
N LEU A 210 -27.93 -5.26 0.11
CA LEU A 210 -28.76 -6.46 -0.01
C LEU A 210 -28.03 -7.61 -0.69
N LEU A 211 -27.32 -7.32 -1.79
CA LEU A 211 -26.47 -8.30 -2.48
C LEU A 211 -25.36 -8.81 -1.57
N PHE A 212 -24.69 -7.92 -0.82
CA PHE A 212 -23.65 -8.29 0.13
C PHE A 212 -24.17 -9.28 1.18
N VAL A 213 -25.29 -8.96 1.84
CA VAL A 213 -25.91 -9.84 2.83
C VAL A 213 -26.30 -11.19 2.21
N MET A 214 -26.92 -11.17 1.03
CA MET A 214 -27.35 -12.40 0.36
C MET A 214 -26.15 -13.29 -0.01
N LEU A 215 -25.06 -12.70 -0.50
CA LEU A 215 -23.85 -13.43 -0.87
C LEU A 215 -23.07 -13.97 0.34
N GLU A 216 -23.14 -13.30 1.49
CA GLU A 216 -22.54 -13.78 2.75
C GLU A 216 -23.34 -14.94 3.37
N TYR A 217 -24.67 -14.87 3.38
CA TYR A 217 -25.50 -15.88 4.05
C TYR A 217 -25.87 -17.07 3.17
N VAL A 218 -26.06 -16.85 1.87
CA VAL A 218 -26.53 -17.89 0.95
C VAL A 218 -25.71 -17.84 -0.35
N PRO A 219 -24.40 -18.11 -0.32
CA PRO A 219 -23.48 -17.74 -1.39
C PRO A 219 -23.85 -18.33 -2.76
N ILE A 220 -24.26 -19.60 -2.80
CA ILE A 220 -24.64 -20.29 -4.05
C ILE A 220 -25.86 -19.61 -4.70
N LEU A 221 -26.93 -19.43 -3.92
CA LEU A 221 -28.13 -18.75 -4.41
C LEU A 221 -27.84 -17.29 -4.75
N GLY A 222 -26.99 -16.63 -3.97
CA GLY A 222 -26.57 -15.27 -4.21
C GLY A 222 -25.81 -15.11 -5.53
N ILE A 223 -24.89 -16.02 -5.86
CA ILE A 223 -24.17 -16.03 -7.15
C ILE A 223 -25.13 -16.23 -8.31
N VAL A 224 -26.07 -17.18 -8.18
CA VAL A 224 -27.08 -17.45 -9.23
C VAL A 224 -28.02 -16.25 -9.42
N ALA A 225 -28.43 -15.60 -8.34
CA ALA A 225 -29.31 -14.45 -8.38
C ALA A 225 -28.62 -13.14 -8.78
N LEU A 226 -27.30 -13.03 -8.62
CA LEU A 226 -26.54 -11.80 -8.88
C LEU A 226 -26.76 -11.23 -10.30
N PRO A 227 -26.62 -12.00 -11.40
CA PRO A 227 -26.87 -11.48 -12.75
C PRO A 227 -28.31 -10.98 -12.93
N LEU A 228 -29.28 -11.70 -12.37
CA LEU A 228 -30.70 -11.34 -12.45
C LEU A 228 -30.98 -10.03 -11.71
N ILE A 229 -30.49 -9.88 -10.47
CA ILE A 229 -30.67 -8.66 -9.68
C ILE A 229 -29.99 -7.47 -10.36
N LEU A 230 -28.78 -7.65 -10.91
CA LEU A 230 -28.09 -6.59 -11.64
C LEU A 230 -28.85 -6.19 -12.91
N TYR A 231 -29.45 -7.14 -13.63
CA TYR A 231 -30.30 -6.88 -14.80
C TYR A 231 -31.59 -6.12 -14.42
N LEU A 232 -32.30 -6.59 -13.38
CA LEU A 232 -33.50 -5.92 -12.89
C LEU A 232 -33.19 -4.49 -12.40
N PHE A 233 -32.06 -4.29 -11.73
CA PHE A 233 -31.64 -2.97 -11.28
C PHE A 233 -31.18 -2.06 -12.43
N TYR A 234 -30.63 -2.63 -13.51
CA TYR A 234 -30.32 -1.89 -14.73
C TYR A 234 -31.59 -1.28 -15.36
N GLU A 235 -32.67 -2.05 -15.45
CA GLU A 235 -33.97 -1.59 -15.97
C GLU A 235 -34.75 -0.69 -14.98
N PHE A 236 -34.38 -0.72 -13.69
CA PHE A 236 -35.06 0.04 -12.65
C PHE A 236 -34.96 1.56 -12.88
N LYS A 237 -36.12 2.22 -13.01
CA LYS A 237 -36.23 3.66 -13.31
C LYS A 237 -36.10 4.59 -12.09
N GLY A 238 -35.89 4.05 -10.90
CA GLY A 238 -35.69 4.81 -9.66
C GLY A 238 -36.94 4.87 -8.78
N PHE A 239 -36.77 5.19 -7.50
CA PHE A 239 -37.89 5.37 -6.58
C PHE A 239 -38.56 6.74 -6.80
N ASN A 240 -39.89 6.76 -6.90
CA ASN A 240 -40.66 8.01 -6.83
C ASN A 240 -40.57 8.62 -5.41
N LYS A 241 -40.70 9.94 -5.31
CA LYS A 241 -40.48 10.90 -4.18
C LYS A 241 -40.85 10.55 -2.71
N SER A 242 -41.10 9.30 -2.30
CA SER A 242 -41.34 8.93 -0.90
C SER A 242 -40.03 8.81 -0.10
N LYS A 243 -39.43 9.97 0.21
CA LYS A 243 -38.21 10.11 1.03
C LYS A 243 -38.30 9.46 2.42
N ILE A 244 -39.51 9.17 2.90
CA ILE A 244 -39.80 8.57 4.20
C ILE A 244 -39.69 7.03 4.15
N LEU A 245 -40.15 6.39 3.06
CA LEU A 245 -40.04 4.94 2.89
C LEU A 245 -38.58 4.51 2.67
N CYS A 246 -37.81 5.27 1.87
CA CYS A 246 -36.37 5.03 1.78
C CYS A 246 -35.67 5.23 3.13
N GLY A 247 -36.01 6.27 3.90
CA GLY A 247 -35.46 6.50 5.25
C GLY A 247 -35.76 5.36 6.23
N ILE A 248 -37.00 4.86 6.23
CA ILE A 248 -37.44 3.75 7.08
C ILE A 248 -36.81 2.43 6.64
N SER A 249 -36.69 2.18 5.33
CA SER A 249 -35.98 1.02 4.79
C SER A 249 -34.48 1.06 5.10
N ILE A 250 -33.84 2.25 5.13
CA ILE A 250 -32.46 2.41 5.59
C ILE A 250 -32.35 2.02 7.05
N ILE A 251 -33.21 2.58 7.91
CA ILE A 251 -33.13 2.32 9.35
C ILE A 251 -33.37 0.83 9.61
N LEU A 252 -34.36 0.22 8.96
CA LEU A 252 -34.70 -1.20 9.10
C LEU A 252 -33.64 -2.14 8.52
N ILE A 253 -33.11 -1.86 7.32
CA ILE A 253 -32.05 -2.69 6.73
C ILE A 253 -30.76 -2.50 7.51
N THR A 254 -30.39 -1.27 7.89
CA THR A 254 -29.17 -1.00 8.67
C THR A 254 -29.29 -1.57 10.09
N SER A 255 -30.45 -1.50 10.74
CA SER A 255 -30.68 -2.15 12.04
C SER A 255 -30.65 -3.66 11.90
N PHE A 256 -31.32 -4.22 10.88
CA PHE A 256 -31.34 -5.67 10.63
C PHE A 256 -29.95 -6.20 10.30
N THR A 257 -29.16 -5.50 9.47
CA THR A 257 -27.79 -5.90 9.13
C THR A 257 -26.81 -5.74 10.29
N LEU A 258 -27.03 -4.80 11.22
CA LEU A 258 -26.25 -4.69 12.46
C LEU A 258 -26.53 -5.86 13.43
N PHE A 259 -27.69 -6.51 13.35
CA PHE A 259 -28.01 -7.73 14.11
C PHE A 259 -27.47 -9.01 13.47
N LEU A 260 -27.07 -8.96 12.19
CA LEU A 260 -26.47 -10.07 11.48
C LEU A 260 -24.98 -10.16 11.82
N LYS A 261 -24.53 -11.32 12.34
CA LYS A 261 -23.11 -11.62 12.63
C LYS A 261 -22.28 -11.77 11.35
N VAL A 262 -22.18 -10.71 10.56
CA VAL A 262 -21.31 -10.64 9.38
C VAL A 262 -20.03 -9.92 9.78
N ASN A 263 -18.88 -10.47 9.36
CA ASN A 263 -17.54 -9.99 9.70
C ASN A 263 -17.35 -8.48 9.47
N THR A 264 -17.96 -7.90 8.43
CA THR A 264 -17.88 -6.46 8.15
C THR A 264 -18.65 -5.62 9.18
N PHE A 265 -19.85 -6.04 9.61
CA PHE A 265 -20.64 -5.30 10.59
C PHE A 265 -20.06 -5.40 12.00
N GLU A 266 -19.53 -6.55 12.38
CA GLU A 266 -18.76 -6.69 13.64
C GLU A 266 -17.57 -5.74 13.67
N ARG A 267 -16.91 -5.55 12.52
CA ARG A 267 -15.79 -4.61 12.43
C ARG A 267 -16.23 -3.16 12.55
N ILE A 268 -17.41 -2.78 12.06
CA ILE A 268 -17.98 -1.44 12.26
C ILE A 268 -18.37 -1.25 13.73
N GLY A 269 -19.02 -2.23 14.35
CA GLY A 269 -19.40 -2.21 15.77
C GLY A 269 -18.20 -2.10 16.71
N ASN A 270 -17.03 -2.59 16.30
CA ASN A 270 -15.77 -2.51 17.05
C ASN A 270 -14.93 -1.24 16.78
N ILE A 271 -15.53 -0.18 16.22
CA ILE A 271 -14.89 1.14 16.13
C ILE A 271 -14.90 1.76 17.54
N SER A 272 -13.73 1.74 18.17
CA SER A 272 -13.51 2.36 19.49
C SER A 272 -12.17 3.08 19.50
N SER A 273 -12.08 4.13 20.31
CA SER A 273 -10.80 4.78 20.62
C SER A 273 -9.84 3.82 21.34
N SER A 274 -10.34 2.80 22.05
CA SER A 274 -9.54 1.77 22.72
C SER A 274 -9.11 0.61 21.80
N ASN A 275 -9.42 0.66 20.50
CA ASN A 275 -9.04 -0.41 19.57
C ASN A 275 -7.51 -0.43 19.35
N GLY A 276 -6.89 -1.60 19.56
CA GLY A 276 -5.44 -1.78 19.43
C GLY A 276 -4.87 -1.31 18.09
N SER A 277 -5.56 -1.55 16.97
CA SER A 277 -5.09 -1.10 15.64
C SER A 277 -5.00 0.43 15.48
N LEU A 278 -5.94 1.18 16.08
CA LEU A 278 -5.89 2.64 16.08
C LEU A 278 -4.80 3.14 17.03
N GLN A 279 -4.66 2.51 18.20
CA GLN A 279 -3.64 2.87 19.18
C GLN A 279 -2.22 2.61 18.68
N GLU A 280 -2.00 1.53 17.94
CA GLU A 280 -0.74 1.22 17.26
C GLU A 280 -0.37 2.36 16.30
N ARG A 281 -1.31 2.76 15.42
CA ARG A 281 -1.09 3.87 14.48
C ARG A 281 -0.74 5.17 15.20
N LEU A 282 -1.48 5.52 16.25
CA LEU A 282 -1.23 6.75 17.02
C LEU A 282 0.12 6.70 17.77
N LEU A 283 0.52 5.53 18.26
CA LEU A 283 1.83 5.31 18.87
C LEU A 283 2.94 5.53 17.83
N THR A 284 2.86 4.84 16.69
CA THR A 284 3.80 4.99 15.58
C THR A 284 3.88 6.44 15.11
N PHE A 285 2.75 7.15 14.98
CA PHE A 285 2.76 8.55 14.55
C PHE A 285 3.49 9.44 15.56
N SER A 286 3.22 9.25 16.86
CA SER A 286 3.92 9.98 17.92
C SER A 286 5.43 9.73 17.86
N ASP A 287 5.84 8.49 17.73
CA ASP A 287 7.26 8.12 17.72
C ASP A 287 7.98 8.67 16.49
N VAL A 288 7.33 8.63 15.32
CA VAL A 288 7.87 9.22 14.09
C VAL A 288 7.97 10.74 14.18
N ILE A 289 6.91 11.43 14.63
CA ILE A 289 6.89 12.91 14.73
C ILE A 289 7.99 13.42 15.64
N LYS A 290 8.19 12.78 16.81
CA LYS A 290 9.25 13.14 17.77
C LYS A 290 10.66 12.98 17.21
N ASN A 291 10.83 12.13 16.21
CA ASN A 291 12.13 11.77 15.65
C ASN A 291 12.34 12.29 14.22
N LEU A 292 11.48 13.18 13.70
CA LEU A 292 11.65 13.71 12.34
C LEU A 292 12.97 14.49 12.20
N LYS A 293 13.67 14.24 11.09
CA LYS A 293 14.91 14.92 10.70
C LYS A 293 14.70 15.79 9.48
N LEU A 294 15.56 16.80 9.30
CA LEU A 294 15.50 17.67 8.12
C LEU A 294 15.66 16.89 6.81
N PHE A 295 16.61 15.95 6.76
CA PHE A 295 16.94 15.12 5.59
C PHE A 295 16.33 13.70 5.62
N GLY A 296 15.49 13.41 6.62
CA GLY A 296 14.82 12.11 6.76
C GLY A 296 15.75 11.03 7.28
N TYR A 297 15.42 9.76 7.01
CA TYR A 297 16.21 8.57 7.37
C TYR A 297 16.64 7.73 6.15
N GLY A 298 16.25 8.14 4.94
CA GLY A 298 16.44 7.39 3.71
C GLY A 298 15.19 6.61 3.32
N ILE A 299 14.99 6.43 2.01
CA ILE A 299 13.82 5.76 1.43
C ILE A 299 13.82 4.27 1.83
N GLY A 300 12.65 3.71 2.18
CA GLY A 300 12.48 2.30 2.50
C GLY A 300 13.07 1.85 3.85
N THR A 301 13.58 2.77 4.67
CA THR A 301 14.34 2.43 5.89
C THR A 301 13.49 2.27 7.15
N PHE A 302 12.22 2.69 7.11
CA PHE A 302 11.37 2.75 8.30
C PHE A 302 11.25 1.41 9.04
N GLN A 303 11.03 0.32 8.30
CA GLN A 303 10.90 -1.04 8.85
C GLN A 303 12.10 -1.50 9.70
N TYR A 304 13.27 -0.89 9.55
CA TYR A 304 14.47 -1.20 10.35
C TYR A 304 14.71 -0.15 11.43
N LYS A 305 14.48 1.12 11.10
CA LYS A 305 14.70 2.24 12.01
C LYS A 305 13.64 2.31 13.11
N GLN A 306 12.47 1.70 12.91
CA GLN A 306 11.36 1.69 13.89
C GLN A 306 11.83 1.23 15.28
N PHE A 307 12.69 0.20 15.35
CA PHE A 307 13.14 -0.38 16.61
C PHE A 307 13.97 0.58 17.47
N LYS A 308 14.62 1.58 16.85
CA LYS A 308 15.41 2.61 17.55
C LYS A 308 14.58 3.76 18.09
N ILE A 309 13.40 4.01 17.53
CA ILE A 309 12.56 5.18 17.85
C ILE A 309 11.26 4.84 18.59
N GLN A 310 10.85 3.56 18.55
CA GLN A 310 9.62 3.10 19.15
C GLN A 310 9.58 3.36 20.67
N SER A 311 8.40 3.66 21.19
CA SER A 311 8.10 3.75 22.63
C SER A 311 7.17 2.63 23.11
N GLY A 312 6.96 1.62 22.28
CA GLY A 312 6.22 0.39 22.54
C GLY A 312 6.33 -0.52 21.32
N PHE A 313 6.06 -1.81 21.46
CA PHE A 313 6.32 -2.73 20.36
C PHE A 313 5.27 -2.61 19.26
N TYR A 314 5.75 -2.35 18.04
CA TYR A 314 5.03 -2.52 16.79
C TYR A 314 6.05 -2.96 15.74
N ASP A 315 5.60 -3.78 14.78
CA ASP A 315 6.43 -4.19 13.65
C ASP A 315 5.64 -4.00 12.35
N ILE A 316 5.92 -2.89 11.66
CA ILE A 316 5.22 -2.52 10.44
C ILE A 316 6.20 -2.06 9.35
N LYS A 317 5.96 -2.53 8.12
CA LYS A 317 6.77 -2.18 6.95
C LYS A 317 6.67 -0.70 6.58
N TYR A 318 5.47 -0.13 6.65
CA TYR A 318 5.18 1.26 6.27
C TYR A 318 4.44 1.98 7.40
N ILE A 319 4.71 3.28 7.50
CA ILE A 319 3.95 4.17 8.39
C ILE A 319 2.55 4.33 7.79
N HIS A 320 1.51 4.00 8.56
CA HIS A 320 0.10 4.13 8.16
C HIS A 320 -0.39 5.60 8.04
N ASN A 321 0.41 6.46 7.42
CA ASN A 321 0.12 7.84 7.08
C ASN A 321 1.11 8.24 5.99
N SER A 322 0.64 8.39 4.76
CA SER A 322 1.47 8.63 3.58
C SER A 322 2.29 9.92 3.67
N ILE A 323 1.75 10.98 4.28
CA ILE A 323 2.47 12.25 4.44
C ILE A 323 3.60 12.10 5.46
N LEU A 324 3.29 11.45 6.60
CA LEU A 324 4.26 11.19 7.64
C LEU A 324 5.32 10.19 7.17
N HIS A 325 4.93 9.22 6.35
CA HIS A 325 5.83 8.27 5.70
C HIS A 325 6.85 8.99 4.82
N THR A 326 6.41 9.85 3.90
CA THR A 326 7.32 10.67 3.10
C THR A 326 8.16 11.60 3.97
N SER A 327 7.61 12.15 5.06
CA SER A 327 8.35 12.99 6.00
C SER A 327 9.43 12.22 6.75
N PHE A 328 9.22 10.94 7.03
CA PHE A 328 10.23 10.09 7.67
C PHE A 328 11.36 9.74 6.69
N GLU A 329 11.00 9.32 5.47
CA GLU A 329 11.97 8.90 4.46
C GLU A 329 12.82 10.06 3.96
N LEU A 330 12.15 11.13 3.52
CA LEU A 330 12.74 12.29 2.86
C LEU A 330 12.92 13.49 3.81
N GLY A 331 12.52 13.36 5.07
CA GLY A 331 12.62 14.43 6.04
C GLY A 331 11.51 15.47 5.92
N ILE A 332 11.59 16.45 6.81
CA ILE A 332 10.63 17.55 6.87
C ILE A 332 10.52 18.26 5.51
N VAL A 333 11.64 18.39 4.78
CA VAL A 333 11.66 19.00 3.43
C VAL A 333 10.81 18.20 2.44
N GLY A 334 10.98 16.87 2.38
CA GLY A 334 10.18 16.02 1.51
C GLY A 334 8.69 16.05 1.85
N GLY A 335 8.37 16.04 3.15
CA GLY A 335 6.99 16.21 3.65
C GLY A 335 6.36 17.53 3.22
N ILE A 336 7.10 18.64 3.33
CA ILE A 336 6.65 19.98 2.89
C ILE A 336 6.44 19.99 1.37
N LEU A 337 7.36 19.46 0.58
CA LEU A 337 7.23 19.42 -0.89
C LEU A 337 5.97 18.64 -1.32
N LEU A 338 5.70 17.49 -0.70
CA LEU A 338 4.48 16.73 -0.95
C LEU A 338 3.22 17.51 -0.53
N ALA A 339 3.23 18.14 0.65
CA ALA A 339 2.12 18.97 1.12
C ALA A 339 1.85 20.16 0.17
N VAL A 340 2.91 20.82 -0.33
CA VAL A 340 2.81 21.92 -1.30
C VAL A 340 2.16 21.46 -2.60
N ILE A 341 2.51 20.27 -3.12
CA ILE A 341 1.85 19.68 -4.31
C ILE A 341 0.35 19.52 -4.08
N ILE A 342 -0.05 18.97 -2.93
CA ILE A 342 -1.46 18.75 -2.56
C ILE A 342 -2.19 20.09 -2.41
N ILE A 343 -1.63 21.03 -1.65
CA ILE A 343 -2.24 22.35 -1.38
C ILE A 343 -2.39 23.15 -2.68
N MET A 344 -1.35 23.22 -3.51
CA MET A 344 -1.43 23.90 -4.81
C MET A 344 -2.49 23.30 -5.72
N SER A 345 -2.64 21.97 -5.66
CA SER A 345 -3.67 21.25 -6.41
C SER A 345 -5.07 21.58 -5.91
N LEU A 346 -5.29 21.60 -4.60
CA LEU A 346 -6.55 22.02 -3.97
C LEU A 346 -6.92 23.45 -4.35
N ILE A 347 -5.99 24.40 -4.19
CA ILE A 347 -6.20 25.82 -4.51
C ILE A 347 -6.58 25.99 -5.99
N LYS A 348 -5.87 25.30 -6.89
CA LYS A 348 -6.16 25.35 -8.34
C LYS A 348 -7.56 24.82 -8.65
N LEU A 349 -7.93 23.66 -8.09
CA LEU A 349 -9.23 23.05 -8.33
C LEU A 349 -10.37 23.90 -7.77
N TYR A 350 -10.18 24.47 -6.58
CA TYR A 350 -11.13 25.37 -5.94
C TYR A 350 -11.35 26.65 -6.76
N LYS A 351 -10.26 27.30 -7.22
CA LYS A 351 -10.35 28.48 -8.10
C LYS A 351 -11.07 28.19 -9.42
N ASN A 352 -10.89 26.98 -9.96
CA ASN A 352 -11.58 26.51 -11.15
C ASN A 352 -13.05 26.09 -10.91
N ARG A 353 -13.54 26.16 -9.66
CA ARG A 353 -14.89 25.73 -9.25
C ARG A 353 -15.19 24.25 -9.55
N ASP A 354 -14.16 23.39 -9.67
CA ASP A 354 -14.34 21.95 -9.89
C ASP A 354 -14.42 21.21 -8.54
N PHE A 355 -15.52 21.46 -7.82
CA PHE A 355 -15.74 20.93 -6.46
C PHE A 355 -15.74 19.40 -6.39
N ASP A 356 -16.16 18.71 -7.45
CA ASP A 356 -16.12 17.25 -7.51
C ASP A 356 -14.68 16.72 -7.44
N LYS A 357 -13.73 17.39 -8.11
CA LYS A 357 -12.31 17.03 -7.98
C LYS A 357 -11.71 17.46 -6.65
N VAL A 358 -12.14 18.60 -6.09
CA VAL A 358 -11.71 19.00 -4.74
C VAL A 358 -12.11 17.94 -3.73
N PHE A 359 -13.37 17.48 -3.79
CA PHE A 359 -13.88 16.46 -2.89
C PHE A 359 -13.17 15.12 -3.07
N LEU A 360 -12.94 14.67 -4.31
CA LEU A 360 -12.17 13.46 -4.59
C LEU A 360 -10.73 13.55 -4.06
N LEU A 361 -10.07 14.70 -4.25
CA LEU A 361 -8.73 14.95 -3.71
C LEU A 361 -8.73 14.88 -2.17
N LEU A 362 -9.75 15.43 -1.51
CA LEU A 362 -9.89 15.35 -0.05
C LEU A 362 -10.13 13.92 0.44
N ILE A 363 -10.96 13.12 -0.25
CA ILE A 363 -11.15 11.69 0.08
C ILE A 363 -9.81 10.95 0.07
N ILE A 364 -9.02 11.15 -0.99
CA ILE A 364 -7.70 10.50 -1.13
C ILE A 364 -6.79 10.95 0.00
N VAL A 365 -6.64 12.26 0.23
CA VAL A 365 -5.76 12.79 1.27
C VAL A 365 -6.17 12.34 2.67
N ILE A 366 -7.46 12.40 3.02
CA ILE A 366 -7.96 11.99 4.33
C ILE A 366 -7.71 10.50 4.57
N HIS A 367 -7.95 9.65 3.57
CA HIS A 367 -7.65 8.24 3.69
C HIS A 367 -6.14 7.99 3.86
N SER A 368 -5.31 8.68 3.08
CA SER A 368 -3.86 8.58 3.13
C SER A 368 -3.23 9.19 4.39
N MET A 369 -3.98 9.90 5.23
CA MET A 369 -3.54 10.28 6.57
C MET A 369 -3.69 9.14 7.59
N MET A 370 -4.49 8.13 7.26
CA MET A 370 -4.74 6.95 8.09
C MET A 370 -4.12 5.68 7.50
N ASP A 371 -3.59 5.74 6.28
CA ASP A 371 -3.00 4.60 5.60
C ASP A 371 -1.85 4.99 4.63
N PHE A 372 -1.05 4.01 4.21
CA PHE A 372 0.13 4.21 3.35
C PHE A 372 -0.18 4.11 1.85
N ASP A 373 -1.30 4.68 1.42
CA ASP A 373 -1.81 4.53 0.04
C ASP A 373 -0.82 4.97 -1.05
N PHE A 374 0.05 5.97 -0.77
CA PHE A 374 1.00 6.49 -1.75
C PHE A 374 2.18 5.55 -2.07
N ILE A 375 2.29 4.41 -1.37
CA ILE A 375 3.20 3.33 -1.80
C ILE A 375 2.72 2.71 -3.13
N TYR A 376 1.41 2.72 -3.37
CA TYR A 376 0.80 2.14 -4.56
C TYR A 376 0.67 3.20 -5.67
N SER A 377 1.53 3.08 -6.70
CA SER A 377 1.47 3.97 -7.88
C SER A 377 0.07 4.10 -8.51
N PRO A 378 -0.79 3.07 -8.58
CA PRO A 378 -2.15 3.23 -9.10
C PRO A 378 -2.95 4.35 -8.43
N ILE A 379 -2.81 4.53 -7.12
CA ILE A 379 -3.53 5.57 -6.36
C ILE A 379 -2.96 6.96 -6.69
N ILE A 380 -1.64 7.11 -6.68
CA ILE A 380 -0.97 8.36 -7.09
C ILE A 380 -1.35 8.74 -8.53
N ILE A 381 -1.37 7.76 -9.42
CA ILE A 381 -1.64 8.02 -10.84
C ILE A 381 -3.09 8.44 -11.04
N LEU A 382 -4.07 7.75 -10.44
CA LEU A 382 -5.47 8.17 -10.54
C LEU A 382 -5.71 9.54 -9.88
N LEU A 383 -5.01 9.84 -8.79
CA LEU A 383 -4.95 11.18 -8.23
C LEU A 383 -4.47 12.19 -9.28
N LEU A 384 -3.32 11.98 -9.91
CA LEU A 384 -2.77 12.86 -10.95
C LEU A 384 -3.68 12.99 -12.17
N PHE A 385 -4.35 11.91 -12.56
CA PHE A 385 -5.35 11.91 -13.62
C PHE A 385 -6.45 12.93 -13.32
N THR A 386 -6.98 12.94 -12.09
CA THR A 386 -8.01 13.91 -11.70
C THR A 386 -7.50 15.36 -11.75
N LEU A 387 -6.23 15.60 -11.39
CA LEU A 387 -5.62 16.94 -11.39
C LEU A 387 -5.32 17.50 -12.79
N THR A 388 -5.04 16.61 -13.73
CA THR A 388 -4.56 16.94 -15.09
C THR A 388 -5.70 17.00 -16.10
N TYR A 389 -6.73 16.19 -15.90
CA TYR A 389 -7.95 16.20 -16.71
C TYR A 389 -8.68 17.55 -16.57
N ASP A 390 -9.02 18.17 -17.70
CA ASP A 390 -9.80 19.41 -17.76
C ASP A 390 -10.93 19.23 -18.79
N ASN A 391 -12.00 20.00 -18.70
CA ASN A 391 -13.06 20.02 -19.73
C ASN A 391 -12.76 21.04 -20.83
N LYS A 392 -11.67 21.80 -20.71
CA LYS A 392 -11.27 22.85 -21.65
C LYS A 392 -10.12 22.39 -22.55
N VAL A 393 -10.27 22.62 -23.86
CA VAL A 393 -9.22 22.38 -24.86
C VAL A 393 -7.97 23.18 -24.46
N LEU A 394 -6.83 22.49 -24.34
CA LEU A 394 -5.57 23.15 -24.09
C LEU A 394 -5.01 23.70 -25.40
N VAL A 395 -4.54 24.94 -25.38
CA VAL A 395 -3.68 25.47 -26.42
C VAL A 395 -2.37 24.68 -26.42
N LYS A 396 -1.95 24.23 -27.60
CA LYS A 396 -0.69 23.50 -27.79
C LYS A 396 0.48 24.46 -27.65
N GLU A 397 1.05 24.55 -26.46
CA GLU A 397 2.40 25.11 -26.30
C GLU A 397 3.40 23.96 -26.38
N ARG A 398 4.28 24.00 -27.39
CA ARG A 398 5.37 23.02 -27.57
C ARG A 398 6.67 23.67 -27.14
N TYR A 399 7.25 23.20 -26.04
CA TYR A 399 8.61 23.58 -25.63
C TYR A 399 9.61 22.49 -26.01
N SER A 400 10.78 22.89 -26.53
CA SER A 400 11.89 22.01 -26.91
C SER A 400 12.81 21.72 -25.72
N PHE A 401 12.33 20.99 -24.71
CA PHE A 401 13.22 20.51 -23.64
C PHE A 401 14.12 19.38 -24.14
N LYS A 402 15.41 19.35 -23.75
CA LYS A 402 16.34 18.24 -24.04
C LYS A 402 16.07 17.05 -23.11
N TYR A 403 14.89 16.43 -23.24
CA TYR A 403 14.42 15.33 -22.38
C TYR A 403 15.12 13.98 -22.64
N LYS A 404 15.89 13.84 -23.73
CA LYS A 404 16.46 12.57 -24.16
C LYS A 404 17.43 11.97 -23.12
N ILE A 405 18.35 12.78 -22.58
CA ILE A 405 19.35 12.30 -21.62
C ILE A 405 18.69 11.81 -20.32
N PRO A 406 17.81 12.58 -19.65
CA PRO A 406 17.09 12.09 -18.47
C PRO A 406 16.28 10.81 -18.73
N ILE A 407 15.64 10.69 -19.89
CA ILE A 407 14.88 9.49 -20.23
C ILE A 407 15.81 8.28 -20.43
N ILE A 408 16.94 8.43 -21.14
CA ILE A 408 17.90 7.32 -21.32
C ILE A 408 18.43 6.85 -19.96
N LEU A 409 18.80 7.79 -19.08
CA LEU A 409 19.23 7.47 -17.73
C LEU A 409 18.14 6.73 -16.96
N LEU A 410 16.89 7.20 -17.04
CA LEU A 410 15.77 6.58 -16.36
C LEU A 410 15.47 5.17 -16.90
N ILE A 411 15.65 4.92 -18.21
CA ILE A 411 15.54 3.58 -18.80
C ILE A 411 16.64 2.67 -18.24
N PHE A 412 17.88 3.13 -18.20
CA PHE A 412 18.99 2.36 -17.66
C PHE A 412 18.74 1.95 -16.19
N ILE A 413 18.32 2.91 -15.36
CA ILE A 413 17.95 2.66 -13.96
C ILE A 413 16.76 1.70 -13.88
N SER A 414 15.72 1.93 -14.68
CA SER A 414 14.51 1.07 -14.70
C SER A 414 14.87 -0.38 -15.02
N THR A 415 15.72 -0.61 -16.01
CA THR A 415 16.15 -1.97 -16.40
C THR A 415 16.89 -2.67 -15.26
N GLY A 416 17.84 -1.98 -14.60
CA GLY A 416 18.57 -2.54 -13.46
C GLY A 416 17.67 -2.89 -12.28
N VAL A 417 16.74 -2.00 -11.93
CA VAL A 417 15.80 -2.23 -10.84
C VAL A 417 14.80 -3.34 -11.16
N ILE A 418 14.20 -3.34 -12.36
CA ILE A 418 13.27 -4.39 -12.79
C ILE A 418 13.97 -5.74 -12.78
N PHE A 419 15.22 -5.82 -13.24
CA PHE A 419 16.02 -7.03 -13.18
C PHE A 419 16.17 -7.52 -11.72
N ASN A 420 16.64 -6.65 -10.81
CA ASN A 420 16.81 -7.00 -9.39
C ASN A 420 15.50 -7.46 -8.73
N GLU A 421 14.42 -6.68 -8.89
CA GLU A 421 13.11 -6.97 -8.29
C GLU A 421 12.46 -8.23 -8.90
N THR A 422 12.73 -8.53 -10.18
CA THR A 422 12.29 -9.79 -10.80
C THR A 422 13.01 -10.98 -10.21
N ILE A 423 14.35 -10.93 -10.06
CA ILE A 423 15.12 -12.00 -9.40
C ILE A 423 14.59 -12.23 -7.99
N LEU A 424 14.46 -11.16 -7.20
CA LEU A 424 13.90 -11.20 -5.85
C LEU A 424 12.55 -11.91 -5.82
N ARG A 425 11.65 -11.51 -6.73
CA ARG A 425 10.28 -12.01 -6.71
C ARG A 425 10.19 -13.46 -7.13
N VAL A 426 10.91 -13.86 -8.16
CA VAL A 426 10.91 -15.25 -8.61
C VAL A 426 11.60 -16.14 -7.59
N SER A 427 12.71 -15.72 -6.97
CA SER A 427 13.34 -16.48 -5.88
C SER A 427 12.42 -16.61 -4.67
N TYR A 428 11.77 -15.53 -4.23
CA TYR A 428 10.82 -15.57 -3.12
C TYR A 428 9.64 -16.53 -3.38
N LEU A 429 9.02 -16.43 -4.56
CA LEU A 429 7.92 -17.34 -4.94
C LEU A 429 8.42 -18.78 -5.02
N SER A 430 9.64 -19.01 -5.50
CA SER A 430 10.24 -20.35 -5.53
C SER A 430 10.40 -20.93 -4.11
N VAL A 431 10.83 -20.13 -3.12
CA VAL A 431 10.86 -20.57 -1.71
C VAL A 431 9.47 -20.85 -1.16
N LEU A 432 8.48 -20.00 -1.49
CA LEU A 432 7.10 -20.14 -1.02
C LEU A 432 6.45 -21.44 -1.52
N TYR A 433 6.75 -21.85 -2.75
CA TYR A 433 6.29 -23.11 -3.35
C TYR A 433 7.30 -24.26 -3.16
N GLU A 434 8.17 -24.17 -2.15
CA GLU A 434 9.13 -25.21 -1.75
C GLU A 434 10.11 -25.66 -2.84
N ASN A 435 10.32 -24.82 -3.85
CA ASN A 435 11.20 -25.07 -4.99
C ASN A 435 12.59 -24.45 -4.74
N PHE A 436 13.28 -24.92 -3.71
CA PHE A 436 14.50 -24.30 -3.18
C PHE A 436 15.68 -24.31 -4.16
N ASN A 437 15.80 -25.36 -4.98
CA ASN A 437 16.85 -25.46 -6.01
C ASN A 437 16.74 -24.36 -7.07
N ILE A 438 15.50 -24.04 -7.48
CA ILE A 438 15.24 -22.95 -8.44
C ILE A 438 15.53 -21.61 -7.77
N SER A 439 15.06 -21.41 -6.53
CA SER A 439 15.32 -20.18 -5.77
C SER A 439 16.82 -19.88 -5.68
N LYS A 440 17.62 -20.90 -5.31
CA LYS A 440 19.08 -20.81 -5.22
C LYS A 440 19.69 -20.35 -6.54
N LYS A 441 19.45 -21.09 -7.63
CA LYS A 441 20.01 -20.76 -8.97
C LYS A 441 19.65 -19.35 -9.42
N ILE A 442 18.40 -18.93 -9.22
CA ILE A 442 17.95 -17.58 -9.63
C ILE A 442 18.60 -16.51 -8.76
N SER A 443 18.64 -16.73 -7.45
CA SER A 443 19.21 -15.76 -6.52
C SER A 443 20.72 -15.57 -6.74
N GLU A 444 21.43 -16.56 -7.25
CA GLU A 444 22.86 -16.52 -7.61
C GLU A 444 23.16 -15.61 -8.81
N ILE A 445 22.20 -15.42 -9.72
CA ILE A 445 22.32 -14.54 -10.90
C ILE A 445 22.34 -13.05 -10.51
N ASN A 446 21.92 -12.72 -9.29
CA ASN A 446 21.82 -11.34 -8.84
C ASN A 446 23.15 -10.57 -8.94
N LEU A 447 23.10 -9.39 -9.54
CA LEU A 447 24.25 -8.51 -9.78
C LEU A 447 24.43 -7.43 -8.70
N PHE A 448 23.42 -7.22 -7.85
CA PHE A 448 23.40 -6.13 -6.88
C PHE A 448 23.63 -6.61 -5.44
N HIS A 449 24.24 -5.78 -4.60
CA HIS A 449 24.35 -6.08 -3.17
C HIS A 449 23.01 -5.77 -2.47
N ASP A 450 22.08 -6.73 -2.53
CA ASP A 450 20.73 -6.61 -1.95
C ASP A 450 20.56 -7.59 -0.78
N TRP A 451 20.33 -7.06 0.41
CA TRP A 451 20.14 -7.84 1.64
C TRP A 451 18.99 -8.86 1.51
N ARG A 452 17.94 -8.54 0.73
CA ARG A 452 16.77 -9.40 0.52
C ARG A 452 17.14 -10.68 -0.24
N ILE A 453 18.04 -10.57 -1.22
CA ILE A 453 18.54 -11.73 -1.96
C ILE A 453 19.35 -12.63 -1.04
N TYR A 454 20.20 -12.05 -0.20
CA TYR A 454 21.00 -12.81 0.76
C TYR A 454 20.14 -13.54 1.80
N GLN A 455 19.07 -12.90 2.26
CA GLN A 455 18.08 -13.58 3.11
C GLN A 455 17.44 -14.77 2.38
N ILE A 456 16.94 -14.57 1.15
CA ILE A 456 16.30 -15.65 0.37
C ILE A 456 17.28 -16.80 0.10
N ARG A 457 18.56 -16.49 -0.17
CA ARG A 457 19.63 -17.50 -0.29
C ARG A 457 19.73 -18.33 0.98
N SER A 458 19.87 -17.66 2.13
CA SER A 458 19.90 -18.33 3.44
C SER A 458 18.68 -19.22 3.67
N ASP A 459 17.47 -18.69 3.43
CA ASP A 459 16.22 -19.44 3.60
C ASP A 459 16.16 -20.67 2.68
N SER A 460 16.69 -20.55 1.46
CA SER A 460 16.76 -21.65 0.50
C SER A 460 17.73 -22.74 0.96
N PHE A 461 18.84 -22.40 1.62
CA PHE A 461 19.79 -23.39 2.17
C PHE A 461 19.22 -24.10 3.40
N ILE A 462 18.62 -23.34 4.32
CA ILE A 462 18.04 -23.87 5.56
C ILE A 462 16.85 -24.79 5.25
N LYS A 463 15.97 -24.43 4.31
CA LYS A 463 14.74 -25.20 4.06
C LYS A 463 14.91 -26.38 3.09
N ASN A 464 15.99 -26.42 2.31
CA ASN A 464 16.27 -27.53 1.41
C ASN A 464 16.74 -28.81 2.13
N THR A 465 17.00 -28.76 3.43
CA THR A 465 17.38 -29.93 4.24
C THR A 465 16.15 -30.49 4.96
N HIS A 466 15.61 -31.61 4.49
CA HIS A 466 14.37 -32.21 5.00
C HIS A 466 14.49 -32.93 6.35
N SER A 467 15.66 -33.05 6.97
CA SER A 467 15.79 -33.80 8.22
C SER A 467 16.97 -33.41 9.12
N GLU A 468 18.14 -33.07 8.57
CA GLU A 468 19.28 -32.57 9.36
C GLU A 468 20.07 -31.53 8.56
N PHE A 469 20.36 -30.37 9.17
CA PHE A 469 21.14 -29.32 8.53
C PHE A 469 22.58 -29.81 8.31
N SER A 470 23.05 -29.88 7.06
CA SER A 470 24.46 -30.14 6.82
C SER A 470 25.29 -28.95 7.29
N GLU A 471 26.45 -29.20 7.91
CA GLU A 471 27.36 -28.12 8.35
C GLU A 471 27.75 -27.21 7.17
N LYS A 472 27.85 -27.78 5.96
CA LYS A 472 28.12 -27.04 4.72
C LYS A 472 27.01 -26.05 4.37
N ASP A 473 25.74 -26.45 4.50
CA ASP A 473 24.61 -25.58 4.20
C ASP A 473 24.48 -24.45 5.24
N LEU A 474 24.76 -24.76 6.51
CA LEU A 474 24.81 -23.76 7.59
C LEU A 474 25.93 -22.74 7.36
N LYS A 475 27.14 -23.17 6.98
CA LYS A 475 28.24 -22.25 6.63
C LYS A 475 27.93 -21.38 5.42
N THR A 476 27.24 -21.94 4.42
CA THR A 476 26.82 -21.16 3.24
C THR A 476 25.73 -20.14 3.61
N SER A 477 24.80 -20.52 4.48
CA SER A 477 23.79 -19.63 5.06
C SER A 477 24.42 -18.52 5.90
N GLU A 478 25.41 -18.85 6.74
CA GLU A 478 26.20 -17.88 7.52
C GLU A 478 26.83 -16.83 6.61
N GLU A 479 27.55 -17.26 5.56
CA GLU A 479 28.19 -16.35 4.61
C GLU A 479 27.17 -15.44 3.90
N ALA A 480 26.04 -16.01 3.47
CA ALA A 480 24.97 -15.24 2.85
C ALA A 480 24.44 -14.17 3.82
N LEU A 481 24.13 -14.53 5.07
CA LEU A 481 23.59 -13.59 6.07
C LEU A 481 24.61 -12.51 6.47
N ILE A 482 25.90 -12.84 6.58
CA ILE A 482 26.96 -11.85 6.82
C ILE A 482 27.01 -10.83 5.67
N ASN A 483 26.94 -11.29 4.42
CA ASN A 483 26.87 -10.39 3.27
C ASN A 483 25.57 -9.57 3.24
N GLY A 484 24.46 -10.16 3.70
CA GLY A 484 23.21 -9.45 3.95
C GLY A 484 23.36 -8.32 4.97
N LEU A 485 24.05 -8.55 6.09
CA LEU A 485 24.33 -7.51 7.09
C LEU A 485 25.26 -6.42 6.55
N LYS A 486 26.26 -6.76 5.72
CA LYS A 486 27.09 -5.75 5.05
C LYS A 486 26.26 -4.84 4.13
N ALA A 487 25.24 -5.40 3.46
CA ALA A 487 24.32 -4.61 2.64
C ALA A 487 23.35 -3.77 3.50
N HIS A 488 22.92 -4.29 4.65
CA HIS A 488 22.00 -3.60 5.55
C HIS A 488 22.21 -3.95 7.04
N GLU A 489 23.12 -3.23 7.70
CA GLU A 489 23.57 -3.53 9.07
C GLU A 489 22.48 -3.50 10.14
N GLU A 490 21.45 -2.69 9.94
CA GLU A 490 20.36 -2.50 10.91
C GLU A 490 19.22 -3.51 10.74
N ASN A 491 19.37 -4.51 9.87
CA ASN A 491 18.32 -5.47 9.60
C ASN A 491 18.22 -6.53 10.71
N VAL A 492 17.26 -6.34 11.63
CA VAL A 492 17.04 -7.26 12.76
C VAL A 492 16.68 -8.68 12.32
N LEU A 493 15.98 -8.85 11.20
CA LEU A 493 15.59 -10.17 10.70
C LEU A 493 16.82 -10.99 10.26
N ILE A 494 17.75 -10.36 9.53
CA ILE A 494 19.02 -11.01 9.18
C ILE A 494 19.81 -11.34 10.43
N LYS A 495 19.85 -10.46 11.43
CA LYS A 495 20.55 -10.73 12.71
C LYS A 495 19.93 -11.91 13.45
N TRP A 496 18.60 -12.03 13.52
CA TRP A 496 17.93 -13.18 14.13
C TRP A 496 18.27 -14.48 13.40
N ASN A 497 18.22 -14.48 12.07
CA ASN A 497 18.58 -15.64 11.26
C ASN A 497 20.07 -16.01 11.45
N LEU A 498 20.95 -15.01 11.55
CA LEU A 498 22.37 -15.25 11.77
C LEU A 498 22.64 -15.80 13.16
N ALA A 499 21.95 -15.29 14.19
CA ALA A 499 22.04 -15.81 15.55
C ALA A 499 21.63 -17.29 15.62
N TYR A 500 20.57 -17.66 14.90
CA TYR A 500 20.12 -19.05 14.76
C TYR A 500 21.18 -19.92 14.07
N VAL A 501 21.77 -19.44 12.96
CA VAL A 501 22.81 -20.20 12.24
C VAL A 501 24.07 -20.39 13.09
N TYR A 502 24.53 -19.34 13.79
CA TYR A 502 25.67 -19.45 14.71
C TYR A 502 25.45 -20.49 15.79
N GLU A 503 24.24 -20.55 16.34
CA GLU A 503 23.90 -21.54 17.34
C GLU A 503 23.94 -22.97 16.77
N LYS A 504 23.39 -23.19 15.57
CA LYS A 504 23.46 -24.51 14.90
C LYS A 504 24.89 -24.94 14.56
N LEU A 505 25.80 -23.98 14.41
CA LEU A 505 27.23 -24.20 14.24
C LEU A 505 28.02 -24.27 15.57
N ASN A 506 27.34 -24.27 16.72
CA ASN A 506 27.95 -24.22 18.06
C ASN A 506 28.91 -23.02 18.26
N ASN A 507 28.63 -21.89 17.61
CA ASN A 507 29.40 -20.66 17.71
C ASN A 507 28.88 -19.75 18.84
N SER A 508 29.75 -19.35 19.77
CA SER A 508 29.39 -18.51 20.92
C SER A 508 28.79 -17.15 20.53
N LYS A 509 29.11 -16.63 19.34
CA LYS A 509 28.56 -15.38 18.80
C LYS A 509 27.03 -15.37 18.72
N GLY A 510 26.41 -16.55 18.60
CA GLY A 510 24.94 -16.66 18.57
C GLY A 510 24.29 -16.10 19.83
N LYS A 511 24.87 -16.37 21.01
CA LYS A 511 24.36 -15.87 22.30
C LYS A 511 24.51 -14.36 22.41
N GLU A 512 25.69 -13.83 22.07
CA GLU A 512 25.97 -12.38 22.09
C GLU A 512 25.01 -11.61 21.18
N LEU A 513 24.76 -12.13 19.98
CA LEU A 513 23.87 -11.51 19.02
C LEU A 513 22.41 -11.50 19.48
N ARG A 514 21.93 -12.55 20.17
CA ARG A 514 20.58 -12.58 20.77
C ARG A 514 20.42 -11.52 21.85
N ILE A 515 21.41 -11.30 22.71
CA ILE A 515 21.36 -10.24 23.72
C ILE A 515 21.31 -8.87 23.05
N GLN A 516 22.12 -8.65 22.02
CA GLN A 516 22.08 -7.42 21.21
C GLN A 516 20.69 -7.20 20.60
N LEU A 517 20.07 -8.25 20.07
CA LEU A 517 18.73 -8.17 19.47
C LEU A 517 17.64 -7.84 20.49
N VAL A 518 17.73 -8.37 21.72
CA VAL A 518 16.84 -7.95 22.81
C VAL A 518 16.98 -6.47 23.12
N HIS A 519 18.20 -5.92 23.07
CA HIS A 519 18.41 -4.49 23.25
C HIS A 519 17.84 -3.66 22.08
N GLU A 520 18.02 -4.11 20.83
CA GLU A 520 17.46 -3.44 19.65
C GLU A 520 15.93 -3.48 19.64
N GLU A 521 15.33 -4.61 20.00
CA GLU A 521 13.89 -4.84 20.06
C GLU A 521 13.35 -4.80 21.49
N LYS A 522 13.85 -3.89 22.33
CA LYS A 522 13.61 -3.87 23.78
C LYS A 522 12.16 -3.89 24.27
N TYR A 523 11.20 -3.58 23.42
CA TYR A 523 9.76 -3.65 23.75
C TYR A 523 9.07 -4.94 23.29
N ASN A 524 9.72 -5.75 22.45
CA ASN A 524 9.18 -6.99 21.89
C ASN A 524 9.29 -8.11 22.92
N SER A 525 8.15 -8.57 23.46
CA SER A 525 8.14 -9.70 24.41
C SER A 525 8.75 -10.97 23.82
N GLN A 526 8.58 -11.21 22.51
CA GLN A 526 9.09 -12.42 21.86
C GLN A 526 10.62 -12.46 21.82
N SER A 527 11.28 -11.31 21.67
CA SER A 527 12.74 -11.24 21.67
C SER A 527 13.33 -11.71 23.00
N TYR A 528 12.68 -11.37 24.13
CA TYR A 528 13.07 -11.88 25.46
C TYR A 528 12.84 -13.38 25.58
N LYS A 529 11.69 -13.89 25.15
CA LYS A 529 11.38 -15.34 25.18
C LYS A 529 12.38 -16.14 24.34
N GLU A 530 12.63 -15.69 23.11
CA GLU A 530 13.58 -16.33 22.21
C GLU A 530 15.01 -16.27 22.73
N ALA A 531 15.44 -15.15 23.31
CA ALA A 531 16.75 -15.10 23.95
C ALA A 531 16.79 -16.07 25.15
N TYR A 532 15.83 -15.97 26.07
CA TYR A 532 15.81 -16.74 27.32
C TYR A 532 15.90 -18.26 27.12
N LYS A 533 15.26 -18.82 26.08
CA LYS A 533 15.35 -20.26 25.74
C LYS A 533 16.80 -20.79 25.69
N TYR A 534 17.76 -19.95 25.30
CA TYR A 534 19.16 -20.34 25.06
C TYR A 534 20.13 -19.94 26.16
N ILE A 535 19.73 -19.01 27.02
CA ILE A 535 20.58 -18.42 28.06
C ILE A 535 20.04 -18.63 29.48
N LYS A 536 18.93 -19.36 29.65
CA LYS A 536 18.37 -19.73 30.97
C LYS A 536 19.35 -20.44 31.91
N HIS A 537 20.39 -21.07 31.39
CA HIS A 537 21.43 -21.75 32.17
C HIS A 537 22.68 -20.89 32.39
N ASP A 538 22.67 -19.63 31.97
CA ASP A 538 23.79 -18.71 32.09
C ASP A 538 23.47 -17.62 33.14
N GLU A 539 23.92 -17.86 34.37
CA GLU A 539 23.68 -16.98 35.52
C GLU A 539 24.20 -15.54 35.32
N LYS A 540 25.13 -15.33 34.38
CA LYS A 540 25.69 -14.01 34.09
C LYS A 540 24.80 -13.16 33.17
N ILE A 541 23.91 -13.78 32.41
CA ILE A 541 23.13 -13.10 31.37
C ILE A 541 21.74 -12.66 31.87
N LEU A 542 21.18 -13.39 32.83
CA LEU A 542 19.87 -13.03 33.42
C LEU A 542 19.84 -11.62 34.03
N PRO A 543 20.88 -11.13 34.75
CA PRO A 543 20.93 -9.75 35.23
C PRO A 543 20.91 -8.71 34.09
N ILE A 544 21.54 -9.02 32.95
CA ILE A 544 21.58 -8.14 31.78
C ILE A 544 20.19 -8.02 31.16
N LEU A 545 19.49 -9.15 30.97
CA LEU A 545 18.11 -9.16 30.48
C LEU A 545 17.16 -8.37 31.40
N ASN A 546 17.29 -8.58 32.72
CA ASN A 546 16.50 -7.84 33.72
C ASN A 546 16.73 -6.33 33.65
N LYS A 547 17.97 -5.90 33.43
CA LYS A 547 18.31 -4.48 33.27
C LYS A 547 17.65 -3.89 32.02
N ILE A 548 17.83 -4.53 30.86
CA ILE A 548 17.22 -4.08 29.59
C ILE A 548 15.70 -4.02 29.73
N TYR A 549 15.10 -5.05 30.34
CA TYR A 549 13.66 -5.12 30.58
C TYR A 549 13.16 -3.97 31.46
N SER A 550 13.83 -3.70 32.58
CA SER A 550 13.42 -2.65 33.53
C SER A 550 13.49 -1.27 32.90
N GLU A 551 14.55 -0.99 32.13
CA GLU A 551 14.69 0.27 31.39
C GLU A 551 13.61 0.43 30.31
N ALA A 552 13.28 -0.63 29.58
CA ALA A 552 12.23 -0.60 28.57
C ALA A 552 10.84 -0.43 29.20
N ASN A 553 10.56 -1.16 30.28
CA ASN A 553 9.26 -1.12 30.96
C ASN A 553 8.98 0.25 31.60
N GLY A 554 10.01 0.91 32.14
CA GLY A 554 9.88 2.27 32.70
C GLY A 554 9.64 3.36 31.65
N ASN A 555 10.08 3.16 30.41
CA ASN A 555 10.00 4.15 29.33
C ASN A 555 8.85 3.92 28.33
N ARG A 556 8.05 2.85 28.52
CA ARG A 556 7.00 2.50 27.57
C ARG A 556 5.85 3.51 27.59
N SER A 557 5.30 3.78 26.41
CA SER A 557 4.13 4.63 26.24
C SER A 557 2.89 4.04 26.93
N PHE A 558 2.04 4.89 27.48
CA PHE A 558 0.76 4.47 28.07
C PHE A 558 -0.17 3.78 27.06
N ARG A 559 0.04 4.00 25.76
CA ARG A 559 -0.77 3.39 24.69
C ARG A 559 -0.55 1.88 24.56
N THR A 560 0.57 1.36 25.06
CA THR A 560 0.93 -0.07 25.01
C THR A 560 -0.11 -0.97 25.69
N LYS A 561 -0.86 -0.46 26.67
CA LYS A 561 -1.94 -1.21 27.34
C LYS A 561 -3.07 -1.68 26.42
N TYR A 562 -3.18 -1.11 25.21
CA TYR A 562 -4.16 -1.50 24.20
C TYR A 562 -3.58 -2.42 23.11
N LEU A 563 -2.29 -2.73 23.17
CA LEU A 563 -1.56 -3.47 22.15
C LEU A 563 -1.27 -4.90 22.63
N LYS A 564 -1.11 -5.82 21.67
CA LYS A 564 -0.66 -7.20 21.92
C LYS A 564 0.87 -7.28 21.89
N ASN A 565 1.44 -8.39 22.36
CA ASN A 565 2.87 -8.70 22.31
C ASN A 565 3.76 -7.63 22.97
N GLN A 566 3.25 -6.98 24.01
CA GLN A 566 3.99 -6.01 24.81
C GLN A 566 4.65 -6.71 25.99
N LEU A 567 5.62 -6.04 26.62
CA LEU A 567 6.21 -6.47 27.88
C LEU A 567 5.13 -6.67 28.96
N GLY A 568 5.28 -7.73 29.76
CA GLY A 568 4.44 -8.03 30.92
C GLY A 568 4.59 -7.01 32.06
N ALA A 569 4.08 -7.35 33.25
CA ALA A 569 4.33 -6.53 34.43
C ALA A 569 5.75 -6.73 34.97
N THR A 570 6.23 -7.97 34.94
CA THR A 570 7.59 -8.39 35.31
C THR A 570 8.27 -9.13 34.16
N LEU A 571 9.60 -9.31 34.25
CA LEU A 571 10.32 -10.15 33.30
C LEU A 571 9.77 -11.59 33.34
N GLU A 572 9.51 -12.13 34.54
CA GLU A 572 8.89 -13.45 34.69
C GLU A 572 7.56 -13.55 33.96
N ASP A 573 6.67 -12.56 34.10
CA ASP A 573 5.39 -12.55 33.38
C ASP A 573 5.57 -12.42 31.86
N THR A 574 6.65 -11.81 31.42
CA THR A 574 7.00 -11.72 29.99
C THR A 574 7.53 -13.05 29.45
N LEU A 575 8.15 -13.85 30.32
CA LEU A 575 8.69 -15.18 29.99
C LEU A 575 7.66 -16.31 30.16
N LYS A 576 6.58 -16.08 30.92
CA LYS A 576 5.42 -16.97 31.02
C LYS A 576 4.61 -16.91 29.73
N ASP A 577 4.79 -17.90 28.87
CA ASP A 577 3.80 -18.51 27.96
C ASP A 577 4.46 -19.73 27.29
#